data_AF-A0A529K320-F1
#
_entry.id   AF-A0A529K320-F1
#
_cell.length_a   1.000
_cell.length_b   1.000
_cell.length_c   1.000
_cell.angle_alpha   90.00
_cell.angle_beta   90.00
_cell.angle_gamma   90.00
#
_symmetry.space_group_name_H-M   'P 1'
#
loop_
_entity.id
_entity.type
_entity.pdbx_description
1 polymer ?
#
loop_
_entity_poly.entity_id
_entity_poly.type
_entity_poly.pdbx_seq_one_letter_code
_entity_poly.pdbx_strand_id
1 'polypeptide(L)' 'MAGDAPLWAPAKDQVDAAPMTAFMQAAAAGTGNDFSSYADLHRWSIDDREAFWSLVWDFCGIVGDKGAS' A
#
# COMPACT_ATOMS: atom_id res chain seq x y z
N MET A 1 11.83 27.83 -19.25
CA MET A 1 11.94 26.42 -18.84
C MET A 1 11.30 26.31 -17.46
N ALA A 2 10.04 25.87 -17.38
CA ALA A 2 9.45 25.56 -16.08
C ALA A 2 10.22 24.34 -15.54
N GLY A 3 10.81 24.49 -14.35
CA GLY A 3 11.68 23.47 -13.76
C GLY A 3 10.91 22.20 -13.43
N ASP A 4 11.62 21.07 -13.48
CA ASP A 4 11.15 19.70 -13.23
C ASP A 4 10.73 19.43 -11.77
N ALA A 5 10.48 20.50 -11.01
CA ALA A 5 10.12 20.42 -9.60
C ALA A 5 8.61 20.20 -9.46
N PRO A 6 8.19 19.29 -8.57
CA PRO A 6 6.77 19.02 -8.36
C PRO A 6 6.07 20.28 -7.85
N LEU A 7 4.87 20.54 -8.38
CA LEU A 7 4.03 21.67 -7.94
C LEU A 7 3.64 21.57 -6.46
N TRP A 8 3.65 20.35 -5.91
CA TRP A 8 3.30 20.06 -4.53
C TRP A 8 3.96 18.76 -4.07
N ALA A 9 4.35 18.73 -2.80
CA ALA A 9 4.78 17.52 -2.11
C ALA A 9 4.22 17.53 -0.67
N PRO A 10 3.73 16.39 -0.15
CA PRO A 10 3.25 16.31 1.22
C PRO A 10 4.40 16.47 2.21
N ALA A 11 4.08 17.00 3.39
CA ALA A 11 5.02 17.00 4.51
C ALA A 11 5.17 15.58 5.08
N LYS A 12 6.29 15.30 5.76
CA LYS A 12 6.59 13.95 6.27
C LYS A 12 5.52 13.41 7.22
N ASP A 13 4.99 14.26 8.09
CA ASP A 13 3.91 13.92 9.02
C ASP A 13 2.62 13.52 8.30
N GLN A 14 2.30 14.17 7.18
CA GLN A 14 1.15 13.82 6.33
C GLN A 14 1.35 12.44 5.68
N VAL A 15 2.57 12.14 5.24
CA VAL A 15 2.91 10.83 4.70
C VAL A 15 2.84 9.77 5.79
N ASP A 16 3.45 10.01 6.95
CA ASP A 16 3.48 9.06 8.07
C ASP A 16 2.06 8.76 8.59
N ALA A 17 1.15 9.75 8.58
CA ALA A 17 -0.25 9.59 9.00
C ALA A 17 -1.19 9.05 7.90
N ALA A 18 -0.72 8.88 6.66
CA ALA A 18 -1.56 8.42 5.57
C ALA A 18 -1.97 6.94 5.75
N PRO A 19 -3.24 6.57 5.48
CA PRO A 19 -3.67 5.17 5.49
C PRO A 19 -2.84 4.26 4.59
N MET A 20 -2.33 4.80 3.47
CA MET A 20 -1.44 4.08 2.56
C MET A 20 -0.15 3.64 3.25
N THR A 21 0.43 4.49 4.10
CA THR A 21 1.64 4.16 4.88
C THR A 21 1.36 3.04 5.87
N ALA A 22 0.22 3.11 6.58
CA ALA A 22 -0.20 2.04 7.48
C ALA A 22 -0.45 0.72 6.73
N PHE A 23 -1.05 0.78 5.54
CA PHE A 23 -1.29 -0.39 4.69
C PHE A 23 0.03 -1.01 4.18
N MET A 24 0.99 -0.18 3.75
CA MET A 24 2.33 -0.66 3.35
C MET A 24 3.04 -1.41 4.49
N GLN A 25 2.91 -0.93 5.74
CA GLN A 25 3.47 -1.61 6.90
C GLN A 25 2.75 -2.94 7.19
N ALA A 26 1.42 -2.98 7.05
CA ALA A 26 0.66 -4.22 7.18
C ALA A 26 1.05 -5.25 6.09
N ALA A 27 1.26 -4.79 4.86
CA ALA A 27 1.71 -5.62 3.76
C ALA A 27 3.11 -6.19 4.00
N ALA A 28 4.03 -5.36 4.50
CA ALA A 28 5.37 -5.81 4.85
C ALA A 28 5.34 -6.91 5.92
N ALA A 29 4.54 -6.70 6.98
CA ALA A 29 4.37 -7.69 8.04
C ALA A 29 3.71 -9.00 7.54
N GLY A 30 2.71 -8.92 6.65
CA GLY A 30 1.99 -10.08 6.14
C GLY A 30 2.76 -10.91 5.11
N THR A 31 3.67 -10.29 4.36
CA THR A 31 4.41 -10.95 3.27
C THR A 31 5.86 -11.27 3.62
N GLY A 32 6.41 -10.64 4.65
CA GLY A 32 7.85 -10.68 4.96
C GLY A 32 8.72 -9.89 3.98
N ASN A 33 8.12 -9.17 3.03
CA ASN A 33 8.82 -8.28 2.10
C ASN A 33 8.94 -6.87 2.69
N ASP A 34 9.97 -6.14 2.27
CA ASP A 34 10.09 -4.72 2.60
C ASP A 34 9.52 -3.88 1.44
N PHE A 35 8.61 -2.96 1.76
CA PHE A 35 8.02 -2.02 0.80
C PHE A 35 8.57 -0.62 1.09
N SER A 36 9.76 -0.33 0.56
CA SER A 36 10.44 0.96 0.76
C SER A 36 9.81 2.10 -0.05
N SER A 37 8.98 1.79 -1.05
CA SER A 37 8.28 2.78 -1.86
C SER A 37 6.88 2.31 -2.27
N TYR A 38 6.02 3.27 -2.62
CA TYR A 38 4.71 2.97 -3.22
C TYR A 38 4.85 2.13 -4.51
N ALA A 39 5.92 2.34 -5.29
CA ALA A 39 6.16 1.57 -6.51
C ALA A 39 6.40 0.08 -6.20
N ASP A 40 7.10 -0.24 -5.11
CA ASP A 40 7.32 -1.62 -4.69
C ASP A 40 6.01 -2.29 -4.25
N LEU A 41 5.19 -1.58 -3.47
CA LEU A 41 3.86 -2.05 -3.09
C LEU A 41 2.99 -2.28 -4.34
N HIS A 42 2.99 -1.35 -5.28
CA HIS A 42 2.21 -1.44 -6.51
C HIS A 42 2.63 -2.65 -7.35
N ARG A 43 3.94 -2.89 -7.51
CA ARG A 43 4.44 -4.08 -8.21
C ARG A 43 3.94 -5.36 -7.55
N TRP A 44 4.08 -5.48 -6.23
CA TRP A 44 3.58 -6.64 -5.50
C TRP A 44 2.06 -6.81 -5.66
N SER A 45 1.29 -5.73 -5.64
CA SER A 45 -0.18 -5.80 -5.81
C SER A 45 -0.62 -6.44 -7.13
N ILE A 46 0.24 -6.38 -8.16
CA ILE A 46 0.01 -6.99 -9.47
C ILE A 46 0.56 -8.41 -9.51
N ASP A 47 1.76 -8.63 -8.96
CA ASP A 47 2.43 -9.92 -8.98
C ASP A 47 1.68 -10.97 -8.12
N ASP A 48 1.14 -10.56 -6.97
CA ASP A 48 0.39 -11.41 -6.05
C ASP A 48 -0.96 -10.78 -5.68
N ARG A 49 -1.89 -10.81 -6.64
CA ARG A 49 -3.23 -10.23 -6.48
C ARG A 49 -4.05 -10.89 -5.38
N GLU A 50 -3.88 -12.19 -5.15
CA GLU A 50 -4.64 -12.92 -4.15
C GLU A 50 -4.25 -12.46 -2.74
N ALA A 51 -2.95 -12.45 -2.43
CA ALA A 51 -2.47 -11.95 -1.14
C ALA A 51 -2.82 -10.46 -0.96
N PHE A 52 -2.70 -9.66 -2.03
CA PHE A 52 -3.07 -8.25 -2.00
C PHE A 52 -4.55 -8.03 -1.62
N TRP A 53 -5.49 -8.66 -2.33
CA TRP A 53 -6.91 -8.48 -2.05
C TRP A 53 -7.33 -9.09 -0.71
N SER A 54 -6.73 -10.20 -0.31
CA SER A 54 -6.91 -10.79 1.00
C SER A 54 -6.51 -9.81 2.12
N LEU A 55 -5.36 -9.15 1.97
CA LEU A 55 -4.88 -8.16 2.94
C LEU A 55 -5.74 -6.88 2.93
N VAL A 56 -6.14 -6.38 1.76
CA VAL A 56 -7.05 -5.22 1.66
C VAL A 56 -8.35 -5.48 2.41
N TRP A 57 -8.91 -6.69 2.26
CA TRP A 57 -10.11 -7.10 2.96
C TRP A 57 -9.95 -7.06 4.48
N ASP A 58 -8.85 -7.64 4.99
CA ASP A 58 -8.56 -7.68 6.42
C ASP A 58 -8.27 -6.28 6.98
N PHE A 59 -7.46 -5.49 6.27
CA PHE A 59 -7.08 -4.14 6.68
C PHE A 59 -8.28 -3.19 6.74
N CYS A 60 -9.19 -3.30 5.78
CA CYS A 60 -10.43 -2.50 5.76
C CYS A 60 -11.51 -3.04 6.70
N GLY A 61 -11.31 -4.20 7.32
CA GLY A 61 -12.29 -4.84 8.22
C GLY A 61 -13.58 -5.21 7.50
N ILE A 62 -13.50 -5.65 6.24
CA ILE A 62 -14.69 -6.02 5.47
C ILE A 62 -15.35 -7.25 6.12
N VAL A 63 -16.64 -7.15 6.43
CA VAL A 63 -17.42 -8.24 7.03
C VAL A 63 -18.09 -9.05 5.93
N GLY A 64 -17.71 -10.32 5.82
CA GLY A 64 -18.23 -11.27 4.85
C GLY A 64 -17.23 -12.40 4.59
N ASP A 65 -17.59 -13.31 3.69
CA ASP A 65 -16.71 -14.40 3.29
C ASP A 65 -15.82 -13.98 2.12
N LYS A 66 -14.50 -14.16 2.26
CA LYS A 66 -13.55 -13.99 1.15
C LYS A 66 -13.90 -15.02 0.08
N GLY A 67 -14.16 -14.55 -1.14
CA GLY A 67 -14.44 -15.45 -2.27
C GLY A 67 -13.28 -16.41 -2.51
N ALA A 68 -13.58 -17.65 -2.86
CA ALA A 68 -12.56 -18.60 -3.32
C ALA A 68 -12.13 -18.18 -4.72
N SER A 69 -10.84 -17.86 -4.89
CA SER A 69 -10.22 -17.56 -6.19
C SER A 69 -9.75 -18.83 -6.89
#